data_AF-A0ABD3HDB3-F1
#
_entry.id   AF-A0ABD3HDB3-F1
#
_cell.length_a   1.000
_cell.length_b   1.000
_cell.length_c   1.000
_cell.angle_alpha   90.00
_cell.angle_beta   90.00
_cell.angle_gamma   90.00
#
_symmetry.space_group_name_H-M   'P 1'
#
loop_
_entity.id
_entity.type
_entity.pdbx_description
1 polymer ?
#
loop_
_entity_poly.entity_id
_entity_poly.type
_entity_poly.pdbx_seq_one_letter_code
_entity_poly.pdbx_strand_id
1 'polypeptide(L)'
;MVLRVATDLAENNKGVRVVGELICVTFRVFNEEHLDNLVGSATFGDGAACLIIGSDPESEIEKPHFEIQSGETILPESDGVIDGQLGLGHSGRGGKTFILKDRETEGHERCAL
;
A
#
# COMPACT_ATOMS: atom_id res chain seq x y z
N MET A 1 6.44 -3.87 0.33
CA MET A 1 7.61 -3.29 -0.37
C MET A 1 8.74 -2.88 0.57
N VAL A 2 8.54 -1.95 1.52
CA VAL A 2 9.63 -1.39 2.36
C VAL A 2 10.48 -2.45 3.07
N LEU A 3 9.83 -3.44 3.70
CA LEU A 3 10.56 -4.48 4.44
C LEU A 3 11.49 -5.33 3.56
N ARG A 4 11.06 -5.69 2.33
CA ARG A 4 11.88 -6.49 1.41
C ARG A 4 13.16 -5.77 1.02
N VAL A 5 13.03 -4.51 0.63
CA VAL A 5 14.19 -3.69 0.23
C VAL A 5 15.12 -3.49 1.43
N ALA A 6 14.56 -3.29 2.63
CA ALA A 6 15.36 -3.13 3.84
C ALA A 6 16.09 -4.41 4.25
N THR A 7 15.48 -5.59 4.12
CA THR A 7 16.15 -6.88 4.37
C THR A 7 17.29 -7.10 3.40
N ASP A 8 17.09 -6.87 2.09
CA ASP A 8 18.14 -7.03 1.08
C ASP A 8 19.34 -6.10 1.38
N LEU A 9 19.06 -4.86 1.78
CA LEU A 9 20.11 -3.88 2.11
C LEU A 9 20.85 -4.28 3.40
N ALA A 10 20.13 -4.71 4.44
CA ALA A 10 20.72 -5.10 5.71
C ALA A 10 21.58 -6.36 5.60
N GLU A 11 21.05 -7.42 4.97
CA GLU A 11 21.74 -8.71 4.87
C GLU A 11 22.97 -8.66 3.97
N ASN A 12 22.95 -7.84 2.92
CA ASN A 12 24.05 -7.76 1.97
C ASN A 12 25.12 -6.70 2.34
N ASN A 13 24.96 -5.99 3.46
CA ASN A 13 25.92 -4.99 3.92
C ASN A 13 26.20 -5.15 5.42
N LYS A 14 27.34 -5.76 5.73
CA LYS A 14 27.75 -6.08 7.11
C LYS A 14 27.68 -4.86 8.03
N GLY A 15 26.95 -5.00 9.14
CA GLY A 15 26.85 -3.98 10.19
C GLY A 15 25.92 -2.81 9.87
N VAL A 16 25.23 -2.82 8.73
CA VAL A 16 24.25 -1.79 8.40
C VAL A 16 22.98 -1.97 9.23
N ARG A 17 22.39 -0.84 9.64
CA ARG A 17 21.05 -0.73 10.19
C ARG A 17 20.24 0.19 9.30
N VAL A 18 19.16 -0.33 8.72
CA VAL A 18 18.30 0.37 7.79
C VAL A 18 17.10 0.93 8.54
N VAL A 19 16.78 2.20 8.30
CA VAL A 19 15.56 2.83 8.81
C VAL A 19 14.47 2.70 7.73
N GLY A 20 13.40 1.99 8.06
CA GLY A 20 12.20 1.90 7.23
C GLY A 20 11.07 2.72 7.83
N GLU A 21 10.61 3.75 7.11
CA GLU A 21 9.51 4.61 7.54
C GLU A 21 8.25 4.33 6.70
N LEU A 22 7.10 4.30 7.38
CA LEU A 22 5.78 4.24 6.76
C LEU A 22 4.96 5.42 7.26
N ILE A 23 4.64 6.34 6.36
CA ILE A 23 3.71 7.45 6.62
C ILE A 23 2.44 7.22 5.83
N CYS A 24 1.31 7.15 6.53
CA CYS A 24 -0.02 7.19 5.95
C CYS A 24 -0.63 8.56 6.26
N VAL A 25 -0.85 9.37 5.22
CA VAL A 25 -1.61 10.63 5.33
C VAL A 25 -2.73 10.57 4.32
N THR A 26 -3.96 10.71 4.80
CA THR A 26 -5.16 10.69 3.96
C THR A 26 -5.99 11.95 4.16
N PHE A 27 -6.28 12.63 3.06
CA PHE A 27 -7.25 13.71 3.02
C PHE A 27 -8.42 13.27 2.14
N ARG A 28 -9.64 13.26 2.69
CA ARG A 28 -10.83 12.88 1.91
C ARG A 28 -11.95 13.88 2.15
N VAL A 29 -12.51 14.39 1.05
CA VAL A 29 -13.75 15.15 1.03
C VAL A 29 -14.85 14.16 0.64
N PHE A 30 -15.93 14.12 1.42
CA PHE A 30 -17.09 13.29 1.11
C PHE A 30 -17.70 13.73 -0.23
N ASN A 31 -17.97 12.77 -1.13
CA ASN A 31 -18.75 12.99 -2.34
C ASN A 31 -19.89 11.97 -2.35
N GLU A 32 -21.13 12.46 -2.24
CA GLU A 32 -22.35 11.65 -2.15
C GLU A 32 -22.66 10.87 -3.44
N GLU A 33 -22.07 11.25 -4.58
CA GLU A 33 -22.27 10.57 -5.87
C GLU A 33 -21.43 9.29 -6.04
N HIS A 34 -20.48 9.02 -5.14
CA HIS A 34 -19.59 7.85 -5.23
C HIS A 34 -19.49 7.14 -3.88
N LEU A 35 -20.50 6.33 -3.54
CA LEU A 35 -20.57 5.60 -2.27
C LEU A 35 -19.40 4.63 -2.05
N ASP A 36 -18.76 4.12 -3.09
CA ASP A 36 -17.60 3.21 -3.01
C ASP A 36 -16.37 3.91 -2.41
N ASN A 37 -16.29 5.25 -2.54
CA ASN A 37 -15.28 6.07 -1.90
C ASN A 37 -15.50 6.23 -0.38
N LEU A 38 -16.69 5.86 0.12
CA LEU A 38 -17.00 5.88 1.55
C LEU A 38 -16.20 4.81 2.31
N VAL A 39 -15.96 3.64 1.70
CA VAL A 39 -15.16 2.57 2.30
C VAL A 39 -13.77 3.10 2.63
N GLY A 40 -13.09 3.68 1.65
CA GLY A 40 -11.77 4.28 1.89
C GLY A 40 -11.79 5.44 2.88
N SER A 41 -12.89 6.19 2.97
CA SER A 41 -13.00 7.29 3.95
C SER A 41 -13.28 6.82 5.37
N ALA A 42 -13.94 5.67 5.53
CA ALA A 42 -14.17 5.04 6.82
C ALA A 42 -12.96 4.24 7.31
N THR A 43 -12.14 3.68 6.41
CA THR A 43 -11.07 2.75 6.78
C THR A 43 -9.69 3.39 6.93
N PHE A 44 -9.39 4.45 6.19
CA PHE A 44 -8.06 5.06 6.22
C PHE A 44 -8.01 6.25 7.18
N GLY A 45 -7.00 6.24 8.04
CA GLY A 45 -6.64 7.35 8.91
C GLY A 45 -5.16 7.68 8.80
N ASP A 46 -4.76 8.74 9.48
CA ASP A 46 -3.38 9.17 9.51
C ASP A 46 -2.56 8.35 10.52
N GLY A 47 -1.32 8.02 10.16
CA GLY A 47 -0.43 7.26 11.03
C GLY A 47 1.00 7.26 10.53
N ALA A 48 1.94 7.06 11.46
CA ALA A 48 3.35 6.92 11.14
C ALA A 48 3.94 5.73 11.92
N ALA A 49 4.83 4.98 11.28
CA ALA A 49 5.60 3.92 11.88
C ALA A 49 7.03 3.95 11.36
N CYS A 50 7.98 3.55 12.20
CA CYS A 50 9.38 3.45 11.85
C CYS A 50 9.97 2.15 12.42
N LEU A 51 10.80 1.47 11.63
CA LEU A 51 11.49 0.25 12.01
C LEU A 51 12.99 0.40 11.77
N ILE A 52 13.79 -0.17 12.68
CA ILE A 52 15.23 -0.39 12.48
C ILE A 52 15.40 -1.86 12.10
N ILE A 53 16.01 -2.11 10.94
CA ILE A 53 16.17 -3.44 10.35
C ILE A 53 17.66 -3.69 10.15
N GLY A 54 18.15 -4.86 10.54
CA GLY A 54 19.56 -5.23 10.47
C GLY A 54 19.73 -6.74 10.45
N SER A 55 20.86 -7.21 9.93
CA SER A 55 21.34 -8.58 10.09
C SER A 55 22.40 -8.65 11.19
N ASP A 56 22.62 -9.87 11.71
CA ASP A 56 23.60 -10.17 12.76
C ASP A 56 23.47 -9.25 13.98
N PRO A 57 22.39 -9.38 14.76
CA PRO A 57 22.15 -8.51 15.91
C PRO A 57 23.23 -8.71 16.99
N GLU A 58 23.69 -7.61 17.59
CA GLU A 58 24.67 -7.64 18.67
C GLU A 58 23.96 -7.87 20.01
N SER A 59 23.98 -9.10 20.52
CA SER A 59 23.12 -9.56 21.62
C SER A 59 23.24 -8.79 22.94
N GLU A 60 24.33 -8.03 23.13
CA GLU A 60 24.55 -7.21 24.33
C GLU A 60 23.77 -5.89 24.30
N ILE A 61 23.50 -5.35 23.11
CA ILE A 61 22.92 -4.00 22.92
C ILE A 61 21.65 -4.00 22.06
N GLU A 62 21.42 -5.04 21.27
CA GLU A 62 20.27 -5.19 20.40
C GLU A 62 19.38 -6.34 20.84
N LYS A 63 18.06 -6.11 20.77
CA LYS A 63 17.05 -7.11 21.04
C LYS A 63 16.19 -7.33 19.80
N PRO A 64 16.46 -8.35 18.98
CA PRO A 64 15.61 -8.64 17.84
C PRO A 64 14.20 -9.01 18.32
N HIS A 65 13.19 -8.35 17.74
CA HIS A 65 11.78 -8.62 18.04
C HIS A 65 11.16 -9.63 17.08
N PHE A 66 11.57 -9.57 15.80
CA PHE A 66 11.07 -10.40 14.72
C PHE A 66 12.21 -10.66 13.73
N GLU A 67 12.19 -11.83 13.09
CA GLU A 67 12.99 -12.14 11.91
C GLU A 67 12.10 -12.03 10.66
N ILE A 68 12.64 -11.54 9.55
CA ILE A 68 11.86 -11.17 8.37
C ILE A 68 12.27 -12.05 7.19
N GLN A 69 11.30 -12.73 6.60
CA GLN A 69 11.41 -13.33 5.27
C GLN A 69 10.27 -12.77 4.42
N SER A 70 10.58 -12.23 3.24
CA SER A 70 9.59 -11.49 2.44
C SER A 70 9.48 -11.99 1.00
N GLY A 71 8.28 -11.89 0.45
CA GLY A 71 7.93 -12.21 -0.93
C GLY A 71 6.61 -11.53 -1.31
N GLU A 72 6.34 -11.40 -2.60
CA GLU A 72 5.09 -10.81 -3.11
C GLU A 72 4.66 -11.54 -4.38
N THR A 73 3.35 -11.52 -4.64
CA THR A 73 2.75 -12.10 -5.85
C THR A 73 1.51 -11.30 -6.25
N ILE A 74 1.14 -11.39 -7.53
CA ILE A 74 -0.13 -10.86 -8.05
C ILE A 74 -1.14 -12.00 -8.06
N LEU A 75 -2.32 -11.77 -7.49
CA LEU A 75 -3.37 -12.79 -7.48
C LEU A 75 -3.89 -13.01 -8.91
N PRO A 76 -4.10 -14.27 -9.36
CA PRO A 76 -4.76 -14.52 -10.64
C PRO A 76 -6.13 -13.86 -10.71
N GLU A 77 -6.51 -13.35 -11.89
CA GLU A 77 -7.81 -12.71 -12.13
C GLU A 77 -8.12 -11.50 -11.21
N SER A 78 -7.09 -10.81 -10.73
CA SER A 78 -7.22 -9.62 -9.88
C SER A 78 -7.09 -8.29 -10.63
N ASP A 79 -7.09 -8.32 -11.96
CA ASP A 79 -6.99 -7.12 -12.79
C ASP A 79 -8.14 -6.15 -12.47
N GLY A 80 -7.80 -4.89 -12.23
CA GLY A 80 -8.78 -3.81 -12.01
C GLY A 80 -9.54 -3.84 -10.68
N VAL A 81 -9.23 -4.77 -9.74
CA VAL A 81 -9.93 -4.89 -8.44
C VAL A 81 -9.73 -3.65 -7.56
N ILE A 82 -8.52 -3.08 -7.59
CA ILE A 82 -8.20 -1.80 -6.93
C ILE A 82 -7.56 -0.90 -7.98
N ASP A 83 -8.18 0.24 -8.26
CA ASP A 83 -7.66 1.23 -9.20
C ASP A 83 -7.45 2.60 -8.54
N GLY A 84 -6.40 3.30 -8.97
CA GLY A 84 -6.02 4.60 -8.46
C GLY A 84 -6.01 5.61 -9.61
N GLN A 85 -6.97 6.52 -9.61
CA GLN A 85 -7.07 7.53 -10.67
C GLN A 85 -6.41 8.84 -10.23
N LEU A 86 -5.53 9.35 -11.07
CA LEU A 86 -4.89 10.65 -10.92
C LEU A 86 -5.66 11.67 -11.76
N GLY A 87 -6.60 12.38 -11.12
CA GLY A 87 -7.30 13.50 -11.75
C GLY A 87 -6.49 14.79 -11.66
N LEU A 88 -6.15 15.42 -12.78
CA LEU A 88 -5.80 16.84 -12.81
C LEU A 88 -7.09 17.62 -12.59
N GLY A 89 -7.36 18.06 -11.36
CA GLY A 89 -8.57 18.81 -11.05
C GLY A 89 -8.68 20.10 -11.87
N HIS A 90 -9.85 20.36 -12.47
CA HIS A 90 -10.19 21.61 -13.18
C HIS A 90 -10.22 22.87 -12.29
N SER A 91 -9.66 22.82 -11.08
CA SER A 91 -9.55 23.93 -10.13
C SER A 91 -8.24 23.95 -9.32
N GLY A 92 -7.20 23.21 -9.74
CA GLY A 92 -5.88 23.27 -9.10
C GLY A 92 -5.78 22.54 -7.75
N ARG A 93 -6.80 21.81 -7.30
CA ARG A 93 -6.69 20.82 -6.21
C ARG A 93 -6.57 19.42 -6.81
N GLY A 94 -5.35 18.87 -6.83
CA GLY A 94 -5.13 17.46 -7.15
C GLY A 94 -5.66 16.57 -6.02
N GLY A 95 -6.66 15.75 -6.32
CA GLY A 95 -7.19 14.72 -5.40
C GLY A 95 -6.76 13.34 -5.89
N LYS A 96 -6.45 12.43 -4.96
CA LYS A 96 -6.22 11.01 -5.26
C LYS A 96 -7.53 10.28 -4.99
N THR A 97 -8.13 9.68 -6.02
CA THR A 97 -9.35 8.88 -5.87
C THR A 97 -8.98 7.40 -5.97
N PHE A 98 -9.36 6.62 -4.96
CA PHE A 98 -9.24 5.16 -4.96
C PHE A 98 -10.62 4.59 -5.26
N ILE A 99 -10.74 3.80 -6.32
CA ILE A 99 -12.00 3.18 -6.71
C ILE A 99 -11.87 1.68 -6.47
N LEU A 100 -12.76 1.14 -5.63
CA LEU A 100 -12.98 -0.29 -5.50
C LEU A 100 -14.05 -0.65 -6.53
N LYS A 101 -13.74 -1.52 -7.48
CA LYS A 101 -14.71 -1.96 -8.50
C LYS A 101 -15.33 -3.28 -8.06
N ASP A 102 -16.66 -3.30 -7.96
CA ASP A 102 -17.38 -4.52 -7.65
C ASP A 102 -17.53 -5.40 -8.90
N ARG A 103 -17.41 -6.72 -8.73
CA ARG A 103 -17.27 -7.70 -9.83
C ARG A 103 -18.56 -7.93 -10.65
N GLU A 104 -19.67 -7.29 -10.29
CA GLU A 104 -21.02 -7.63 -10.76
C GLU A 104 -21.50 -6.85 -12.01
N THR A 105 -20.64 -6.11 -12.73
CA THR A 105 -21.09 -5.27 -13.87
C THR A 105 -20.43 -5.52 -15.24
N GLU A 106 -19.74 -6.64 -15.45
CA GLU A 106 -19.31 -7.07 -16.81
C GLU A 106 -20.09 -8.28 -17.34
N GLY A 107 -21.33 -8.42 -16.90
CA GLY A 107 -22.21 -9.52 -17.26
C GLY A 107 -23.24 -9.23 -18.34
N HIS A 108 -23.10 -8.24 -19.22
CA HIS A 108 -24.07 -8.08 -20.33
C HIS A 108 -23.43 -7.60 -21.65
N GLU A 109 -23.69 -8.42 -22.68
CA GLU A 109 -23.45 -8.22 -24.12
C GLU A 109 -22.03 -8.48 -24.67
N ARG A 110 -21.81 -9.73 -25.08
CA ARG A 110 -21.59 -10.06 -26.51
C ARG A 110 -21.94 -11.54 -26.75
N CYS A 111 -23.20 -11.76 -27.09
CA CYS A 111 -23.62 -12.94 -27.83
C CYS A 111 -23.78 -12.51 -29.29
N ALA A 112 -22.83 -12.90 -30.15
CA ALA A 112 -23.05 -13.13 -31.58
C ALA A 112 -21.77 -13.75 -32.18
N LEU A 113 -22.00 -14.68 -33.10
CA LEU A 113 -21.06 -15.38 -33.98
C LEU A 113 -19.93 -14.51 -34.55
#